data_AF-A0A9J6CV52-F1
#
_entry.id   AF-A0A9J6CV52-F1
#
_cell.length_a   1.000
_cell.length_b   1.000
_cell.length_c   1.000
_cell.angle_alpha   90.00
_cell.angle_beta   90.00
_cell.angle_gamma   90.00
#
_symmetry.space_group_name_H-M   'P 1'
#
loop_
_entity.id
_entity.type
_entity.pdbx_description
1 polymer ?
#
loop_
_entity_poly.entity_id
_entity_poly.type
_entity_poly.pdbx_seq_one_letter_code
_entity_poly.pdbx_strand_id
1 'polypeptide(L)'
;MPEDPPFPANATERAGCTRAVPRTDFAPSKFTGLCEKHFHPSDFVTSTSYMDTVTGKVIEIPLKFRRLRPVTVPSIFPGCPTYLPQHKSAAREGPEEKRTRMEAEALQDALQESLITHQEEEQSNAISSFEDLL
;
A
#
# COMPACT_ATOMS: atom_id res chain seq x y z
N MET A 1 -3.68 -23.74 21.69
CA MET A 1 -2.87 -22.57 22.02
C MET A 1 -2.44 -21.97 20.68
N PRO A 2 -2.59 -20.66 20.44
CA PRO A 2 -1.98 -20.04 19.27
C PRO A 2 -0.46 -20.17 19.42
N GLU A 3 0.18 -20.80 18.46
CA GLU A 3 1.64 -20.96 18.43
C GLU A 3 2.21 -19.65 17.91
N ASP A 4 3.00 -18.93 18.73
CA ASP A 4 3.63 -17.69 18.29
C ASP A 4 4.58 -17.99 17.11
N PRO A 5 4.46 -17.28 15.99
CA PRO A 5 5.31 -17.56 14.83
C PRO A 5 6.80 -17.35 15.17
N PRO A 6 7.67 -18.31 14.80
CA PRO A 6 9.10 -18.18 15.02
C PRO A 6 9.67 -17.06 14.17
N PHE A 7 10.76 -16.42 14.65
CA PHE A 7 11.44 -15.40 13.88
C PHE A 7 11.97 -15.96 12.55
N PRO A 8 11.87 -15.23 11.43
CA PRO A 8 12.23 -15.75 10.12
C PRO A 8 13.72 -16.15 10.04
N ALA A 9 13.97 -17.28 9.39
CA ALA A 9 15.31 -17.78 9.10
C ALA A 9 15.97 -17.04 7.92
N ASN A 10 15.17 -16.57 6.96
CA ASN A 10 15.65 -15.86 5.77
C ASN A 10 16.29 -14.53 6.15
N ALA A 11 17.49 -14.24 5.64
CA ALA A 11 18.25 -13.03 6.00
C ALA A 11 17.48 -11.72 5.73
N THR A 12 16.78 -11.63 4.59
CA THR A 12 16.02 -10.44 4.20
C THR A 12 14.83 -10.19 5.11
N GLU A 13 14.04 -11.23 5.38
CA GLU A 13 12.88 -11.15 6.28
C GLU A 13 13.32 -10.90 7.72
N ARG A 14 14.43 -11.52 8.14
CA ARG A 14 15.07 -11.31 9.45
C ARG A 14 15.48 -9.86 9.63
N ALA A 15 16.14 -9.26 8.64
CA ALA A 15 16.54 -7.86 8.68
C ALA A 15 15.31 -6.92 8.72
N GLY A 16 14.27 -7.23 7.94
CA GLY A 16 13.01 -6.51 7.95
C GLY A 16 12.33 -6.51 9.32
N CYS A 17 12.16 -7.69 9.92
CA CYS A 17 11.59 -7.83 11.26
C CYS A 17 12.46 -7.17 12.35
N THR A 18 13.78 -7.26 12.25
CA THR A 18 14.70 -6.63 13.22
C THR A 18 14.57 -5.11 13.17
N ARG A 19 14.49 -4.52 11.98
CA ARG A 19 14.26 -3.08 11.80
C ARG A 19 12.88 -2.63 12.28
N ALA A 20 11.87 -3.48 12.10
CA ALA A 20 10.50 -3.17 12.47
C ALA A 20 10.28 -3.17 13.99
N VAL A 21 11.01 -4.00 14.73
CA VAL A 21 10.96 -4.01 16.20
C VAL A 21 11.63 -2.74 16.73
N PRO A 22 10.90 -1.85 17.43
CA PRO A 22 11.39 -0.54 17.86
C PRO A 22 12.24 -0.65 19.13
N ARG A 23 13.34 -1.40 19.06
CA ARG A 23 14.26 -1.63 20.17
C ARG A 23 15.71 -1.58 19.67
N THR A 24 16.52 -0.72 20.28
CA THR A 24 17.92 -0.44 19.90
C THR A 24 18.82 -1.68 20.02
N ASP A 25 18.68 -2.42 21.11
CA ASP A 25 19.57 -3.55 21.44
C ASP A 25 18.93 -4.91 21.12
N PHE A 26 18.07 -4.96 20.10
CA PHE A 26 17.36 -6.19 19.74
C PHE A 26 18.20 -7.08 18.82
N ALA A 27 18.78 -8.13 19.42
CA ALA A 27 19.45 -9.20 18.70
C ALA A 27 18.55 -10.46 18.69
N PRO A 28 17.85 -10.77 17.57
CA PRO A 28 16.99 -11.95 17.51
C PRO A 28 17.83 -13.23 17.59
N SER A 29 17.41 -14.17 18.44
CA SER A 29 17.96 -15.51 18.56
C SER A 29 17.17 -16.52 17.70
N LYS A 30 17.50 -17.82 17.78
CA LYS A 30 16.72 -18.89 17.12
C LYS A 30 15.37 -19.16 17.80
N PHE A 31 15.25 -18.80 19.08
CA PHE A 31 14.05 -19.02 19.89
C PHE A 31 13.22 -17.74 20.04
N THR A 32 13.66 -16.65 19.42
CA THR A 32 12.86 -15.44 19.36
C THR A 32 11.62 -15.72 18.52
N GLY A 33 10.46 -15.43 19.08
CA GLY A 33 9.17 -15.45 18.38
C GLY A 33 8.55 -14.06 18.45
N LEU A 34 7.62 -13.79 17.54
CA LEU A 34 6.79 -12.58 17.59
C LEU A 34 5.35 -13.01 17.77
N CYS A 35 4.64 -12.45 18.75
CA CYS A 35 3.23 -12.78 18.94
C CYS A 35 2.39 -12.37 17.73
N GLU A 36 1.33 -13.13 17.43
CA GLU A 36 0.43 -12.86 16.31
C GLU A 36 -0.16 -11.44 16.31
N LYS A 37 -0.31 -10.83 17.50
CA LYS A 37 -0.83 -9.48 17.72
C LYS A 37 0.00 -8.36 17.07
N HIS A 38 1.25 -8.65 16.72
CA HIS A 38 2.15 -7.69 16.06
C HIS A 38 1.95 -7.63 14.54
N PHE A 39 1.13 -8.53 13.99
CA PHE A 39 0.81 -8.64 12.57
C PHE A 39 -0.66 -8.33 12.31
N HIS A 40 -0.97 -7.90 11.10
CA HIS A 40 -2.36 -7.69 10.72
C HIS A 40 -3.02 -9.05 10.41
N PRO A 41 -4.32 -9.27 10.71
CA PRO A 41 -4.99 -10.53 10.42
C PRO A 41 -4.92 -10.94 8.94
N SER A 42 -4.81 -9.96 8.04
CA SER A 42 -4.62 -10.18 6.61
C SER A 42 -3.31 -10.90 6.29
N ASP A 43 -2.28 -10.74 7.11
CA ASP A 43 -0.94 -11.26 6.87
C ASP A 43 -0.81 -12.76 7.09
N PHE A 44 -1.85 -13.38 7.64
CA PHE A 44 -1.91 -14.80 7.86
C PHE A 44 -2.62 -15.50 6.70
N VAL A 45 -1.94 -16.48 6.13
CA VAL A 45 -2.52 -17.48 5.25
C VAL A 45 -3.31 -18.47 6.11
N THR A 46 -4.62 -18.51 5.88
CA THR A 46 -5.57 -19.37 6.60
C THR A 46 -6.09 -20.53 5.77
N SER A 47 -5.95 -20.47 4.45
CA SER A 47 -6.40 -21.51 3.51
C SER A 47 -5.33 -21.81 2.48
N THR A 48 -5.38 -23.00 1.91
CA THR A 48 -4.57 -23.39 0.75
C THR A 48 -5.49 -23.89 -0.32
N SER A 49 -5.26 -23.41 -1.54
CA SER A 49 -5.99 -23.85 -2.73
C SER A 49 -5.16 -24.88 -3.50
N TYR A 50 -5.84 -25.91 -4.00
CA TYR A 50 -5.28 -26.87 -4.93
C TYR A 50 -6.21 -26.98 -6.13
N MET A 51 -5.65 -26.89 -7.34
CA MET A 51 -6.41 -27.07 -8.57
C MET A 51 -6.33 -28.54 -8.98
N ASP A 52 -7.49 -29.20 -9.06
CA ASP A 52 -7.57 -30.54 -9.63
C ASP A 52 -7.39 -30.45 -11.15
N THR A 53 -6.31 -31.05 -11.65
CA THR A 53 -5.95 -31.03 -13.07
C THR A 53 -6.92 -31.81 -13.95
N VAL A 54 -7.72 -32.71 -13.37
CA VAL A 54 -8.68 -33.54 -14.12
C VAL A 54 -10.03 -32.83 -14.24
N THR A 55 -10.53 -32.28 -13.13
CA THR A 55 -11.87 -31.68 -13.07
C THR A 55 -11.86 -30.16 -13.30
N GLY A 56 -10.68 -29.53 -13.29
CA GLY A 56 -10.52 -28.07 -13.41
C GLY A 56 -11.05 -27.29 -12.20
N LYS A 57 -11.40 -27.98 -11.11
CA LYS A 57 -11.99 -27.37 -9.91
C LYS A 57 -10.89 -26.96 -8.94
N VAL A 58 -11.03 -25.77 -8.37
CA VAL A 58 -10.19 -25.29 -7.27
C VAL A 58 -10.81 -25.73 -5.96
N ILE A 59 -10.05 -26.52 -5.19
CA ILE A 59 -10.42 -26.99 -3.87
C ILE A 59 -9.68 -26.12 -2.86
N GLU A 60 -10.41 -25.38 -2.04
CA GLU A 60 -9.85 -24.60 -0.94
C GLU A 60 -10.02 -25.36 0.38
N ILE A 61 -8.91 -25.53 1.10
CA ILE A 61 -8.88 -26.25 2.36
C ILE A 61 -8.36 -25.29 3.45
N PRO A 62 -9.05 -25.14 4.59
CA PRO A 62 -8.54 -24.36 5.70
C PRO A 62 -7.32 -25.04 6.32
N LEU A 63 -6.28 -24.26 6.60
CA LEU A 63 -5.08 -24.72 7.28
C LEU A 63 -5.38 -24.92 8.76
N LYS A 64 -4.90 -26.05 9.30
CA LYS A 64 -4.97 -26.32 10.76
C LYS A 64 -4.20 -25.28 11.58
N PHE A 65 -3.09 -24.79 11.05
CA PHE A 65 -2.26 -23.74 11.65
C PHE A 65 -2.12 -22.59 10.67
N ARG A 66 -2.38 -21.37 11.14
CA ARG A 66 -2.20 -20.15 10.37
C ARG A 66 -0.70 -19.95 10.13
N ARG A 67 -0.33 -19.48 8.93
CA ARG A 67 1.07 -19.21 8.57
C ARG A 67 1.20 -17.75 8.16
N LEU A 68 2.28 -17.08 8.54
CA LEU A 68 2.57 -15.76 8.00
C LEU A 68 2.84 -15.87 6.49
N ARG A 69 2.39 -14.87 5.73
CA ARG A 69 2.78 -14.72 4.33
C ARG A 69 4.29 -14.51 4.23
N PRO A 70 4.94 -14.98 3.15
CA PRO A 70 6.32 -14.63 2.85
C PRO A 70 6.48 -13.10 2.85
N VAL A 71 7.63 -12.61 3.33
CA VAL A 71 7.99 -11.18 3.33
C VAL A 71 7.15 -10.29 4.28
N THR A 72 6.33 -10.87 5.16
CA THR A 72 5.57 -10.06 6.13
C THR A 72 6.47 -9.53 7.25
N VAL A 73 6.35 -8.24 7.56
CA VAL A 73 7.01 -7.60 8.70
C VAL A 73 5.99 -7.17 9.76
N PRO A 74 6.32 -7.24 11.07
CA PRO A 74 5.43 -6.76 12.12
C PRO A 74 5.28 -5.24 12.02
N SER A 75 4.07 -4.74 12.25
CA SER A 75 3.76 -3.31 12.13
C SER A 75 3.04 -2.75 13.35
N ILE A 76 2.48 -3.62 14.20
CA ILE A 76 1.64 -3.23 15.34
C ILE A 76 2.47 -3.32 16.63
N PHE A 77 2.86 -2.18 17.17
CA PHE A 77 3.57 -2.08 18.45
C PHE A 77 2.87 -1.07 19.37
N PRO A 78 1.91 -1.50 20.21
CA PRO A 78 1.20 -0.60 21.11
C PRO A 78 2.17 -0.02 22.16
N GLY A 79 1.99 1.26 22.51
CA GLY A 79 2.79 1.91 23.55
C GLY A 79 4.19 2.36 23.14
N CYS A 80 4.50 2.41 21.85
CA CYS A 80 5.75 3.02 21.39
C CYS A 80 5.77 4.53 21.74
N PRO A 81 6.82 5.02 22.41
CA PRO A 81 6.99 6.45 22.66
C PRO A 81 6.94 7.27 21.37
N THR A 82 6.30 8.44 21.41
CA THR A 82 6.14 9.33 20.25
C THR A 82 7.47 9.82 19.66
N TYR A 83 8.53 9.82 20.47
CA TYR A 83 9.88 10.21 20.03
C TYR A 83 10.60 9.11 19.24
N LEU A 84 10.15 7.85 19.32
CA LEU A 84 10.66 6.80 18.46
C LEU A 84 9.96 6.91 17.11
N PRO A 85 10.69 6.93 15.98
CA PRO A 85 10.09 6.92 14.67
C PRO A 85 9.25 5.65 14.55
N GLN A 86 7.92 5.80 14.59
CA GLN A 86 7.05 4.78 14.06
C GLN A 86 7.44 4.67 12.59
N HIS A 87 7.90 3.49 12.18
CA HIS A 87 8.26 3.20 10.80
C HIS A 87 6.99 3.14 9.94
N LYS A 88 6.21 4.23 9.95
CA LYS A 88 5.19 4.54 8.96
C LYS A 88 5.98 4.88 7.71
N SER A 89 6.29 3.87 6.91
CA SER A 89 6.67 4.15 5.53
C SER A 89 5.48 4.88 4.93
N ALA A 90 5.58 6.20 4.77
CA ALA A 90 4.79 6.89 3.76
C ALA A 90 5.05 6.09 2.49
N ALA A 91 4.02 5.41 1.97
CA ALA A 91 4.17 4.61 0.78
C ALA A 91 4.68 5.54 -0.30
N ARG A 92 5.91 5.30 -0.76
CA ARG A 92 6.44 6.03 -1.90
C ARG A 92 5.60 5.57 -3.07
N GLU A 93 4.88 6.51 -3.69
CA GLU A 93 4.10 6.21 -4.89
C GLU A 93 4.97 5.48 -5.91
N GLY A 94 4.38 4.43 -6.49
CA GLY A 94 5.01 3.70 -7.57
C GLY A 94 5.30 4.63 -8.76
N PRO A 95 6.32 4.33 -9.58
CA PRO A 95 6.60 5.11 -10.78
C PRO A 95 5.39 5.27 -11.71
N GLU A 96 4.55 4.22 -11.79
CA GLU A 96 3.34 4.22 -12.62
C GLU A 96 2.24 5.10 -12.01
N GLU A 97 1.96 4.97 -10.72
CA GLU A 97 1.00 5.83 -9.99
C GLU A 97 1.38 7.31 -10.08
N LYS A 98 2.68 7.61 -10.01
CA LYS A 98 3.17 8.97 -10.20
C LYS A 98 2.92 9.47 -11.62
N ARG A 99 3.10 8.61 -12.63
CA ARG A 99 2.92 8.95 -14.04
C ARG A 99 1.44 9.22 -14.34
N THR A 100 0.54 8.35 -13.88
CA THR A 100 -0.91 8.52 -14.06
C THR A 100 -1.43 9.77 -13.38
N ARG A 101 -0.93 10.13 -12.18
CA ARG A 101 -1.29 11.40 -11.54
C ARG A 101 -0.86 12.61 -12.39
N MET A 102 0.39 12.64 -12.85
CA MET A 102 0.89 13.75 -13.67
C MET A 102 0.12 13.88 -14.99
N GLU A 103 -0.25 12.77 -15.62
CA GLU A 103 -1.07 12.77 -16.83
C GLU A 103 -2.48 13.31 -16.55
N ALA A 104 -3.09 12.92 -15.43
CA ALA A 104 -4.41 13.41 -15.02
C ALA A 104 -4.39 14.92 -14.71
N GLU A 105 -3.35 15.40 -14.02
CA GLU A 105 -3.14 16.83 -13.74
C GLU A 105 -3.00 17.61 -15.05
N ALA A 106 -2.15 17.16 -15.97
CA ALA A 106 -1.96 17.83 -17.27
C ALA A 106 -3.25 17.86 -18.12
N LEU A 107 -4.05 16.79 -18.08
CA LEU A 107 -5.35 16.76 -18.76
C LEU A 107 -6.34 17.76 -18.13
N GLN A 108 -6.37 17.88 -16.80
CA GLN A 108 -7.23 18.86 -16.13
C GLN A 108 -6.84 20.29 -16.47
N ASP A 109 -5.54 20.59 -16.47
CA ASP A 109 -5.04 21.91 -16.83
C ASP A 109 -5.42 22.28 -18.26
N ALA A 110 -5.23 21.36 -19.22
CA ALA A 110 -5.59 21.59 -20.62
C ALA A 110 -7.10 21.81 -20.82
N LEU A 111 -7.94 21.07 -20.09
CA LEU A 111 -9.39 21.28 -20.12
C LEU A 111 -9.77 22.65 -19.56
N GLN A 112 -9.13 23.08 -18.46
CA GLN A 112 -9.38 24.37 -17.85
C GLN A 112 -8.94 25.52 -18.77
N GLU A 113 -7.75 25.43 -19.36
CA GLU A 113 -7.26 26.40 -20.34
C GLU A 113 -8.21 26.51 -21.53
N SER A 114 -8.65 25.38 -22.10
CA SER A 114 -9.59 25.36 -23.21
C SER A 114 -10.93 26.04 -22.88
N LEU A 115 -11.44 25.84 -21.66
CA LEU A 115 -12.69 26.50 -21.23
C LEU A 115 -12.51 28.01 -21.10
N ILE A 116 -11.37 28.45 -20.54
CA ILE A 116 -11.05 29.88 -20.39
C ILE A 116 -10.92 30.54 -21.76
N THR A 117 -10.12 29.97 -22.66
CA THR A 117 -9.90 30.54 -24.00
C THR A 117 -11.21 30.63 -24.78
N HIS A 118 -12.05 29.59 -24.73
CA HIS A 118 -13.36 29.63 -25.38
C HIS A 118 -14.26 30.73 -24.83
N GLN A 119 -14.29 30.90 -23.51
CA GLN A 119 -15.08 31.95 -22.86
C GLN A 119 -14.58 33.35 -23.24
N GLU A 120 -13.26 33.54 -23.31
CA GLU A 120 -12.65 34.80 -23.74
C GLU A 120 -12.98 35.13 -25.20
N GLU A 121 -12.92 34.14 -26.10
CA GLU A 121 -13.30 34.30 -27.51
C GLU A 121 -14.79 34.66 -27.68
N GLU A 122 -15.67 33.98 -26.94
CA GLU A 122 -17.10 34.31 -26.93
C GLU A 122 -17.37 35.74 -26.46
N GLN A 123 -16.64 36.19 -25.43
CA GLN A 123 -16.75 37.57 -24.93
C GLN A 123 -16.20 38.58 -25.94
N SER A 124 -15.08 38.30 -26.59
CA SER A 124 -14.50 39.21 -27.58
C SER A 124 -15.35 39.32 -28.85
N ASN A 125 -16.02 38.22 -29.22
CA ASN A 125 -16.88 38.16 -30.39
C ASN A 125 -18.34 38.59 -30.10
N ALA A 126 -18.66 38.91 -28.84
CA ALA A 126 -20.00 39.35 -28.45
C ALA A 126 -20.25 40.80 -28.91
N ILE A 127 -21.14 40.94 -29.89
CA ILE A 127 -21.61 42.24 -30.39
C ILE A 127 -22.82 42.64 -29.55
N SER A 128 -22.71 43.75 -28.82
CA SER A 128 -23.71 44.16 -27.81
C SER A 128 -24.62 45.26 -28.31
N SER A 129 -24.15 46.10 -29.24
CA SER A 129 -24.95 47.13 -29.89
C SER A 129 -24.66 47.21 -31.39
N PHE A 130 -25.53 47.90 -32.12
CA PHE A 130 -25.36 48.16 -33.55
C PHE A 130 -24.17 49.08 -33.86
N GLU A 131 -23.68 49.85 -32.89
CA GLU A 131 -22.50 50.72 -33.04
C GLU A 131 -21.20 49.91 -33.11
N ASP A 132 -21.19 48.66 -32.61
CA ASP A 132 -20.05 47.75 -32.68
C ASP A 132 -19.82 47.17 -34.11
N LEU A 133 -20.75 47.43 -35.05
CA LEU A 133 -20.76 46.89 -36.42
C LEU A 133 -20.42 47.92 -37.52
N LEU A 134 -20.23 49.20 -37.16
CA LEU A 134 -19.97 50.32 -38.07
C LEU A 134 -18.50 50.74 -38.05
#